data_AF-T1GBG4-F1
#
_entry.id   AF-T1GBG4-F1
#
_cell.length_a   1.000
_cell.length_b   1.000
_cell.length_c   1.000
_cell.angle_alpha   90.00
_cell.angle_beta   90.00
_cell.angle_gamma   90.00
#
_symmetry.space_group_name_H-M   'P 1'
#
loop_
_entity.id
_entity.type
_entity.pdbx_description
1 polymer ?
#
loop_
_entity_poly.entity_id
_entity_poly.type
_entity_poly.pdbx_seq_one_letter_code
_entity_poly.pdbx_strand_id
1 'polypeptide(L)'
;MAISYYLTGNFIADMYRFYYFLILGSLATLAAQAWGFFVGATMPMKIAVFIGPILAVLFSVFGFCTRYIDITIMFRWMWHISYFRSGFHAILNSVYGDNRPFLDCPESAIYCHFKSPRFS
;
A
#
# COMPACT_ATOMS: atom_id res chain seq x y z
N MET A 1 -4.67 11.13 -5.28
CA MET A 1 -4.14 10.96 -3.90
C MET A 1 -4.68 12.00 -2.94
N ALA A 2 -4.61 13.31 -3.24
CA ALA A 2 -5.17 14.35 -2.36
C ALA A 2 -6.68 14.19 -2.07
N ILE A 3 -7.50 13.99 -3.12
CA ILE A 3 -8.95 13.75 -2.97
C ILE A 3 -9.22 12.47 -2.18
N SER A 4 -8.48 11.39 -2.46
CA SER A 4 -8.62 10.12 -1.76
C SER A 4 -8.33 10.26 -0.26
N TYR A 5 -7.30 11.02 0.11
CA TYR A 5 -6.97 11.30 1.51
C TYR A 5 -8.02 12.19 2.20
N TYR A 6 -8.58 13.15 1.47
CA TYR A 6 -9.68 13.98 1.94
C TYR A 6 -10.92 13.13 2.30
N LEU A 7 -11.25 12.16 1.44
CA LEU A 7 -12.36 11.22 1.66
C LEU A 7 -12.15 10.29 2.87
N THR A 8 -10.91 10.04 3.29
CA THR A 8 -10.60 9.24 4.50
C THR A 8 -10.98 9.96 5.80
N GLY A 9 -11.41 11.24 5.75
CA GLY A 9 -11.82 12.01 6.94
C GLY A 9 -10.68 12.38 7.90
N ASN A 10 -9.44 11.96 7.60
CA ASN A 10 -8.24 12.23 8.40
C ASN A 10 -7.52 13.53 7.97
N PHE A 11 -8.17 14.37 7.17
CA PHE A 11 -7.60 15.56 6.54
C PHE A 11 -7.15 16.64 7.54
N ILE A 12 -7.79 16.70 8.70
CA ILE A 12 -7.71 17.84 9.64
C ILE A 12 -6.62 17.67 10.70
N ALA A 13 -5.99 16.49 10.82
CA ALA A 13 -5.15 16.19 11.96
C ALA A 13 -3.67 16.61 11.83
N ASP A 14 -3.08 16.65 10.62
CA ASP A 14 -1.67 17.02 10.46
C ASP A 14 -1.24 17.22 8.99
N MET A 15 -0.65 18.38 8.67
CA MET A 15 -0.10 18.67 7.33
C MET A 15 1.10 17.77 7.00
N TYR A 16 1.89 17.40 8.01
CA TYR A 16 3.03 16.49 7.86
C TYR A 16 2.61 15.12 7.30
N ARG A 17 1.54 14.53 7.85
CA ARG A 17 1.01 13.23 7.42
C ARG A 17 0.46 13.27 6.00
N PHE A 18 -0.16 14.39 5.61
CA PHE A 18 -0.61 14.60 4.24
C PHE A 18 0.54 14.58 3.25
N TYR A 19 1.63 15.33 3.51
CA TYR A 19 2.81 15.31 2.64
C TYR A 19 3.48 13.94 2.61
N TYR A 20 3.56 13.26 3.75
CA TYR A 20 4.13 11.91 3.83
C TYR A 20 3.33 10.91 2.97
N PHE A 21 2.00 10.92 3.04
CA PHE A 21 1.12 10.11 2.19
C PHE A 21 1.31 10.42 0.69
N LEU A 22 1.39 11.71 0.33
CA LEU A 22 1.60 12.13 -1.07
C LEU A 22 2.95 11.65 -1.62
N ILE A 23 4.02 11.78 -0.84
CA ILE A 23 5.38 11.35 -1.24
C ILE A 23 5.40 9.83 -1.41
N LEU A 24 4.92 9.07 -0.43
CA LEU A 24 4.93 7.61 -0.50
C LEU A 24 4.09 7.08 -1.67
N GLY A 25 2.93 7.69 -1.91
CA GLY A 25 2.09 7.32 -3.03
C GLY A 25 2.68 7.71 -4.40
N SER A 26 3.40 8.83 -4.50
CA SER A 26 4.10 9.18 -5.75
C SER A 26 5.25 8.20 -6.02
N LEU A 27 6.05 7.85 -5.01
CA LEU A 27 7.07 6.79 -5.09
C LEU A 27 6.49 5.45 -5.58
N ALA A 28 5.33 5.04 -5.03
CA ALA A 28 4.65 3.83 -5.49
C ALA A 28 4.19 3.93 -6.95
N THR A 29 3.72 5.11 -7.38
CA THR A 29 3.32 5.37 -8.78
C THR A 29 4.52 5.32 -9.72
N LEU A 30 5.66 5.90 -9.33
CA LEU A 30 6.89 5.85 -10.13
C LEU A 30 7.39 4.39 -10.28
N ALA A 31 7.32 3.59 -9.22
CA ALA A 31 7.66 2.17 -9.28
C ALA A 31 6.73 1.41 -10.25
N ALA A 32 5.43 1.66 -10.19
CA ALA A 32 4.46 1.05 -11.11
C ALA A 32 4.72 1.47 -12.58
N GLN A 33 5.05 2.74 -12.82
CA GLN A 33 5.40 3.24 -14.15
C GLN A 33 6.68 2.59 -14.68
N ALA A 34 7.71 2.45 -13.85
CA ALA A 34 8.96 1.77 -14.25
C ALA A 34 8.71 0.32 -14.68
N TRP A 35 7.85 -0.41 -13.96
CA TRP A 35 7.40 -1.74 -14.35
C TRP A 35 6.61 -1.73 -15.67
N GLY A 36 5.73 -0.75 -15.86
CA GLY A 36 5.00 -0.56 -17.11
C GLY A 36 5.93 -0.34 -18.32
N PHE A 37 6.96 0.50 -18.16
CA PHE A 37 7.97 0.71 -19.19
C PHE A 37 8.82 -0.53 -19.43
N PHE A 38 9.19 -1.27 -18.38
CA PHE A 38 9.94 -2.52 -18.52
C PHE A 38 9.16 -3.56 -19.36
N VAL A 39 7.88 -3.77 -19.06
CA VAL A 39 7.02 -4.69 -19.84
C VAL A 39 6.81 -4.15 -21.26
N GLY A 40 6.59 -2.85 -21.42
CA GLY A 40 6.39 -2.21 -22.72
C GLY A 40 7.63 -2.25 -23.63
N ALA A 41 8.84 -2.22 -23.05
CA ALA A 41 10.09 -2.29 -23.81
C ALA A 41 10.51 -3.73 -24.15
N THR A 42 10.15 -4.71 -23.32
CA THR A 42 10.57 -6.10 -23.49
C THR A 42 9.60 -6.93 -24.34
N MET A 43 8.32 -6.58 -24.39
CA MET A 43 7.28 -7.39 -25.03
C MET A 43 6.56 -6.65 -26.16
N PRO A 44 6.11 -7.35 -27.22
CA PRO A 44 5.26 -6.75 -28.24
C PRO A 44 3.90 -6.34 -27.65
N MET A 45 3.37 -5.21 -28.11
CA MET A 45 2.17 -4.55 -27.55
C MET A 45 0.98 -5.49 -27.36
N LYS A 46 0.76 -6.40 -28.32
CA LYS A 46 -0.34 -7.38 -28.26
C LYS A 46 -0.26 -8.28 -27.03
N ILE A 47 0.94 -8.70 -26.63
CA ILE A 47 1.17 -9.58 -25.48
C ILE A 47 1.22 -8.75 -24.19
N ALA A 48 1.86 -7.57 -24.24
CA ALA A 48 2.02 -6.68 -23.09
C ALA A 48 0.68 -6.29 -22.44
N VAL A 49 -0.37 -6.06 -23.24
CA VAL A 49 -1.71 -5.69 -22.74
C VAL A 49 -2.37 -6.83 -21.96
N PHE A 50 -2.08 -8.10 -22.28
CA PHE A 50 -2.59 -9.24 -21.51
C PHE A 50 -1.73 -9.55 -20.28
N ILE A 51 -0.40 -9.45 -20.42
CA ILE A 51 0.53 -9.76 -19.33
C ILE A 51 0.53 -8.70 -18.24
N GLY A 52 0.34 -7.42 -18.56
CA GLY A 52 0.32 -6.33 -17.60
C GLY A 52 -0.67 -6.55 -16.43
N PRO A 53 -1.98 -6.78 -16.70
CA PRO A 53 -2.95 -7.09 -15.66
C PRO A 53 -2.62 -8.36 -14.87
N ILE A 54 -2.11 -9.40 -15.53
CA ILE A 54 -1.71 -10.65 -14.87
C ILE A 54 -0.59 -10.38 -13.86
N LEU A 55 0.45 -9.64 -14.27
CA LEU A 55 1.55 -9.26 -13.38
C LEU A 55 1.06 -8.37 -12.22
N ALA A 56 0.15 -7.43 -12.47
CA ALA A 56 -0.42 -6.59 -11.42
C ALA A 56 -1.18 -7.42 -10.36
N VAL A 57 -1.99 -8.40 -10.79
CA VAL A 57 -2.68 -9.32 -9.88
C VAL A 57 -1.67 -10.17 -9.11
N LEU A 58 -0.67 -10.71 -9.79
CA LEU A 58 0.38 -11.51 -9.14
C LEU A 58 1.15 -10.71 -8.08
N PHE A 59 1.58 -9.49 -8.38
CA PHE A 59 2.27 -8.63 -7.41
C PHE A 59 1.38 -8.24 -6.22
N SER A 60 0.07 -8.11 -6.43
CA SER A 60 -0.90 -7.85 -5.36
C SER A 60 -1.07 -9.08 -4.44
N VAL A 61 -1.30 -10.27 -5.01
CA VAL A 61 -1.54 -11.51 -4.26
C VAL A 61 -0.30 -11.93 -3.47
N PHE A 62 0.88 -11.91 -4.09
CA PHE A 62 2.13 -12.25 -3.41
C PHE A 62 2.68 -11.12 -2.55
N GLY A 63 2.25 -9.87 -2.76
CA GLY A 63 2.68 -8.74 -1.94
C GLY A 63 1.89 -8.59 -0.63
N PHE A 64 0.56 -8.75 -0.70
CA PHE A 64 -0.34 -8.46 0.42
C PHE A 64 -1.15 -9.67 0.88
N CYS A 65 -1.75 -10.43 -0.04
CA CYS A 65 -2.74 -11.46 0.33
C CYS A 65 -2.12 -12.75 0.88
N THR A 66 -0.85 -13.03 0.58
CA THR A 66 -0.20 -14.31 0.91
C THR A 66 0.88 -14.13 1.96
N ARG A 67 0.90 -15.02 2.95
CA ARG A 67 1.95 -15.05 3.98
C ARG A 67 3.24 -15.64 3.41
N TYR A 68 4.40 -15.09 3.77
CA TYR A 68 5.70 -15.49 3.22
C TYR A 68 5.99 -17.00 3.27
N ILE A 69 5.51 -17.66 4.33
CA ILE A 69 5.75 -19.09 4.59
C ILE A 69 5.04 -19.98 3.56
N ASP A 70 3.91 -19.51 3.02
CA ASP A 70 3.09 -20.24 2.05
C ASP A 70 3.56 -20.02 0.59
N ILE A 71 4.59 -19.18 0.38
CA ILE A 71 5.10 -18.86 -0.95
C ILE A 71 6.20 -19.86 -1.36
N THR A 72 5.97 -20.55 -2.48
CA THR A 72 6.95 -21.42 -3.15
C THR A 72 8.26 -20.68 -3.42
N ILE A 73 9.40 -21.36 -3.24
CA ILE A 73 10.76 -20.75 -3.32
C ILE A 73 10.98 -19.91 -4.60
N MET A 74 10.45 -20.35 -5.74
CA MET A 74 10.52 -19.66 -7.04
C MET A 74 9.81 -18.30 -7.07
N PHE A 75 8.79 -18.07 -6.25
CA PHE A 75 8.01 -16.83 -6.23
C PHE A 75 8.37 -15.90 -5.06
N ARG A 76 9.27 -16.32 -4.16
CA ARG A 76 9.68 -15.51 -2.99
C ARG A 76 10.34 -14.20 -3.37
N TRP A 77 11.03 -14.13 -4.53
CA TRP A 77 11.63 -12.87 -5.00
C TRP A 77 10.58 -11.79 -5.25
N MET A 78 9.38 -12.17 -5.69
CA MET A 78 8.29 -11.23 -5.93
C MET A 78 7.78 -10.63 -4.62
N TRP A 79 7.82 -11.37 -3.52
CA TRP A 79 7.47 -10.84 -2.20
C TRP A 79 8.42 -9.71 -1.78
N HIS A 80 9.71 -9.82 -2.10
CA HIS A 80 10.72 -8.79 -1.78
C HIS A 80 10.67 -7.58 -2.73
N ILE A 81 10.34 -7.80 -4.01
CA ILE A 81 10.36 -6.76 -5.05
C ILE A 81 8.99 -6.06 -5.21
N SER A 82 7.91 -6.63 -4.69
CA SER A 82 6.56 -6.08 -4.85
C SER A 82 6.42 -4.71 -4.20
N TYR A 83 6.36 -3.67 -5.03
CA TYR A 83 6.07 -2.30 -4.61
C TYR A 83 4.68 -2.18 -3.96
N PHE A 84 3.76 -3.12 -4.22
CA PHE A 84 2.45 -3.17 -3.55
C PHE A 84 2.58 -3.42 -2.05
N ARG A 85 3.48 -4.32 -1.63
CA ARG A 85 3.73 -4.60 -0.21
C ARG A 85 4.25 -3.34 0.49
N SER A 86 5.33 -2.78 -0.04
CA SER A 86 5.97 -1.59 0.53
C SER A 86 5.04 -0.38 0.50
N GLY A 87 4.31 -0.18 -0.60
CA GLY A 87 3.34 0.89 -0.76
C GLY A 87 2.17 0.76 0.21
N PHE A 88 1.62 -0.45 0.39
CA PHE A 88 0.55 -0.69 1.35
C PHE A 88 1.01 -0.47 2.79
N HIS A 89 2.17 -1.01 3.16
CA HIS A 89 2.75 -0.81 4.49
C HIS A 89 3.05 0.68 4.75
N ALA A 90 3.57 1.39 3.75
CA ALA A 90 3.84 2.81 3.85
C ALA A 90 2.56 3.66 3.96
N ILE A 91 1.52 3.34 3.20
CA ILE A 91 0.20 3.99 3.30
C ILE A 91 -0.40 3.75 4.68
N LEU A 92 -0.40 2.49 5.17
CA LEU A 92 -0.86 2.18 6.52
C LEU A 92 -0.07 2.95 7.57
N ASN A 93 1.25 3.00 7.46
CA ASN A 93 2.09 3.76 8.39
C ASN A 93 1.81 5.27 8.32
N SER A 94 1.52 5.82 7.14
CA SER A 94 1.19 7.24 6.98
C SER A 94 -0.16 7.64 7.59
N VAL A 95 -1.12 6.71 7.60
CA VAL A 95 -2.49 6.95 8.09
C VAL A 95 -2.65 6.56 9.56
N TYR A 96 -2.06 5.42 9.94
CA TYR A 96 -2.23 4.79 11.25
C TYR A 96 -0.96 4.79 12.13
N GLY A 97 0.20 5.09 11.56
CA GLY A 97 1.48 5.15 12.28
C GLY A 97 1.76 6.51 12.93
N ASP A 98 2.95 6.63 13.53
CA ASP A 98 3.47 7.78 14.28
C ASP A 98 2.59 8.26 15.45
N ASN A 99 2.97 7.92 16.69
CA ASN A 99 2.50 8.47 17.98
C ASN A 99 1.16 9.23 17.94
N ARG A 100 0.10 8.58 17.45
CA ARG A 100 -1.22 9.20 17.34
C ARG A 100 -1.78 9.39 18.76
N PRO A 101 -2.41 10.53 19.08
CA PRO A 101 -3.31 10.59 20.22
C PRO A 101 -4.41 9.53 20.04
N PHE A 102 -4.89 8.96 21.16
CA PHE A 102 -5.90 7.91 21.18
C PHE A 102 -7.10 8.30 20.29
N LEU A 103 -7.60 7.37 19.49
CA LEU A 103 -8.81 7.62 18.71
C LEU A 103 -9.99 7.89 19.66
N ASP A 104 -10.81 8.89 19.33
CA ASP A 104 -12.09 9.12 20.01
C ASP A 104 -13.01 7.93 19.75
N CYS A 105 -13.25 7.13 20.78
CA CYS A 105 -14.22 6.05 20.74
C CYS A 105 -15.59 6.62 21.10
N PRO A 106 -16.68 6.18 20.44
CA PRO A 106 -18.02 6.60 20.81
C PRO A 106 -18.30 6.21 22.27
N GLU A 107 -18.90 7.11 23.04
CA GLU A 107 -19.20 6.91 24.47
C GLU A 107 -20.07 5.67 24.74
N SER A 108 -20.79 5.18 23.73
CA SER A 108 -21.63 3.99 23.78
C SER A 108 -20.87 2.65 23.64
N ALA A 109 -19.58 2.67 23.29
CA ALA A 109 -18.78 1.47 23.13
C ALA A 109 -18.03 1.13 24.42
N ILE A 110 -18.47 0.07 25.11
CA ILE A 110 -17.85 -0.48 26.32
C ILE A 110 -16.42 -0.99 26.05
N TYR A 111 -16.10 -1.33 24.79
CA TYR A 111 -14.79 -1.82 24.36
C TYR A 111 -14.37 -1.20 23.02
N CYS A 112 -13.11 -0.75 22.94
CA CYS A 112 -12.56 -0.11 21.75
C CYS A 112 -11.17 -0.68 21.45
N HIS A 113 -11.12 -1.73 20.63
CA HIS A 113 -9.89 -2.41 20.23
C HIS A 113 -8.89 -1.46 19.53
N PHE A 114 -9.42 -0.47 18.80
CA PHE A 114 -8.63 0.48 18.00
C PHE A 114 -8.25 1.76 18.76
N LYS A 115 -8.49 1.84 20.08
CA LYS A 115 -8.15 3.02 20.88
C LYS A 115 -6.64 3.25 20.92
N SER A 116 -5.86 2.19 21.14
CA SER A 116 -4.40 2.27 21.16
C SER A 116 -3.83 1.98 19.77
N PRO A 117 -3.06 2.92 19.17
CA PRO A 117 -2.35 2.68 17.92
C PRO A 117 -1.11 1.80 18.08
N ARG A 118 -0.79 1.34 19.30
CA ARG A 118 0.31 0.39 19.53
C ARG A 118 -0.20 -1.02 19.27
N PHE A 119 0.15 -1.56 18.11
CA PHE A 119 0.21 -3.00 17.90
C PHE A 119 1.19 -3.58 18.94
N SER A 120 0.67 -4.25 19.96
CA SER A 120 1.44 -5.20 20.77
C SER A 120 1.51 -6.55 20.08
#